data_AF-D6XSE0-F1
#
_entry.id   AF-D6XSE0-F1
#
_cell.length_a   1.000
_cell.length_b   1.000
_cell.length_c   1.000
_cell.angle_alpha   90.00
_cell.angle_beta   90.00
_cell.angle_gamma   90.00
#
_symmetry.space_group_name_H-M   'P 1'
#
loop_
_entity.id
_entity.type
_entity.pdbx_description
1 polymer ?
#
loop_
_entity_poly.entity_id
_entity_poly.type
_entity_poly.pdbx_seq_one_letter_code
_entity_poly.pdbx_strand_id
1 'polypeptide(L)'
;MMVSSFIIMLILSMAGLLYLYSSGSSEGESDIANLDFTFENSDYLFYLTDGEIASAIQESRESIRLIEDYLIELNDTGIPEIAFVYMEPPILTAKLEARRISDHFGRTASVPEIKEGLSDRYLPVIGRFTGNHAFVFDVSLHQETDGEDLHEVQFYEENSGGGAVKTILIDMETVDPSIPLYMDVFDVSDPALTARYRIDFETFQTHD
;
A
#
# COMPACT_ATOMS: atom_id res chain seq x y z
N MET A 1 -49.01 26.59 20.56
CA MET A 1 -48.57 25.23 20.97
C MET A 1 -47.99 24.39 19.84
N MET A 2 -48.40 24.53 18.57
CA MET A 2 -47.78 23.77 17.45
C MET A 2 -46.35 24.21 17.10
N VAL A 3 -46.05 25.52 17.14
CA VAL A 3 -44.73 26.06 16.78
C VAL A 3 -43.62 25.57 17.74
N SER A 4 -43.91 25.48 19.03
CA SER A 4 -42.97 24.98 20.04
C SER A 4 -42.64 23.49 19.86
N SER A 5 -43.60 22.68 19.40
CA SER A 5 -43.36 21.26 19.13
C SER A 5 -42.50 21.05 17.88
N PHE A 6 -42.65 21.91 16.87
CA PHE A 6 -41.88 21.83 15.62
C PHE A 6 -40.40 22.17 15.85
N ILE A 7 -40.12 23.19 16.68
CA ILE A 7 -38.75 23.59 17.04
C ILE A 7 -38.05 22.48 17.83
N ILE A 8 -38.73 21.84 18.79
CA ILE A 8 -38.15 20.75 19.59
C ILE A 8 -37.84 19.53 18.72
N MET A 9 -38.73 19.19 17.78
CA MET A 9 -38.51 18.06 16.86
C MET A 9 -37.33 18.31 15.92
N LEU A 10 -37.18 19.54 15.42
CA LEU A 10 -36.05 19.95 14.58
C LEU A 10 -34.71 19.82 15.33
N ILE A 11 -34.66 20.28 16.59
CA ILE A 11 -33.47 20.19 17.45
C ILE A 11 -33.10 18.72 17.70
N LEU A 12 -34.07 17.87 18.00
CA LEU A 12 -33.84 16.44 18.22
C LEU A 12 -33.35 15.72 16.95
N SER A 13 -33.90 16.04 15.78
CA SER A 13 -33.43 15.49 14.51
C SER A 13 -32.01 15.95 14.17
N MET A 14 -31.68 17.22 14.44
CA MET A 14 -30.34 17.75 14.19
C MET A 14 -29.31 17.17 15.16
N ALA A 15 -29.68 17.00 16.43
CA ALA A 15 -28.84 16.34 17.43
C ALA A 15 -28.62 14.86 17.10
N GLY A 16 -29.64 14.15 16.60
CA GLY A 16 -29.52 12.78 16.12
C GLY A 16 -28.61 12.66 14.90
N LEU A 17 -28.72 13.57 13.94
CA LEU A 17 -27.82 13.64 12.78
C LEU A 17 -26.38 13.98 13.17
N LEU A 18 -26.17 14.92 14.10
CA LEU A 18 -24.85 15.24 14.63
C LEU A 18 -24.24 14.10 15.44
N TYR A 19 -25.04 13.35 16.18
CA TYR A 19 -24.60 12.15 16.89
C TYR A 19 -24.17 11.05 15.92
N LEU A 20 -24.96 10.79 14.87
CA LEU A 20 -24.61 9.83 13.82
C LEU A 20 -23.38 10.25 13.02
N TYR A 21 -23.19 11.56 12.79
CA TYR A 21 -22.00 12.10 12.14
C TYR A 21 -20.76 11.97 13.03
N SER A 22 -20.91 12.20 14.33
CA SER A 22 -19.84 12.04 15.33
C SER A 22 -19.45 10.57 15.56
N SER A 23 -20.43 9.66 15.60
CA SER A 23 -20.18 8.22 15.72
C SER A 23 -19.72 7.56 14.42
N GLY A 24 -19.78 8.29 13.29
CA GLY A 24 -19.38 7.82 11.97
C GLY A 24 -17.91 8.08 11.63
N SER A 25 -17.12 8.63 12.56
CA SER A 25 -15.69 8.89 12.33
C SER A 25 -14.86 8.47 13.53
N SER A 26 -13.83 7.66 13.26
CA SER A 26 -12.66 7.41 14.11
C SER A 26 -12.75 6.28 15.15
N GLU A 27 -13.01 5.04 14.71
CA GLU A 27 -12.28 3.89 15.24
C GLU A 27 -11.63 3.19 14.04
N GLY A 28 -10.33 3.37 13.93
CA GLY A 28 -9.52 3.09 12.75
C GLY A 28 -8.37 4.08 12.69
N GLU A 29 -7.70 4.28 13.83
CA GLU A 29 -6.32 4.72 13.82
C GLU A 29 -5.61 3.66 12.97
N SER A 30 -5.12 4.02 11.78
CA SER A 30 -4.58 3.00 10.88
C SER A 30 -3.42 2.32 11.59
N ASP A 31 -3.45 0.99 11.69
CA ASP A 31 -2.42 0.21 12.38
C ASP A 31 -1.02 0.52 11.83
N ILE A 32 -0.95 1.01 10.59
CA ILE A 32 0.25 1.50 9.90
C ILE A 32 0.90 2.70 10.59
N ALA A 33 0.13 3.64 11.17
CA ALA A 33 0.66 4.86 11.76
C ALA A 33 1.56 4.62 12.99
N ASN A 34 1.49 3.43 13.59
CA ASN A 34 2.29 3.02 14.75
C ASN A 34 3.43 2.07 14.38
N LEU A 35 3.66 1.79 13.09
CA LEU A 35 4.75 0.94 12.66
C LEU A 35 6.09 1.68 12.73
N ASP A 36 7.13 0.97 13.17
CA ASP A 36 8.49 1.49 13.22
C ASP A 36 9.17 1.26 11.87
N PHE A 37 9.58 2.35 11.22
CA PHE A 37 10.27 2.32 9.94
C PHE A 37 11.75 2.53 10.18
N THR A 38 12.54 1.48 9.99
CA THR A 38 14.00 1.51 10.02
C THR A 38 14.57 1.13 8.67
N PHE A 39 15.78 1.60 8.35
CA PHE A 39 16.50 1.22 7.13
C PHE A 39 17.99 1.10 7.41
N GLU A 40 18.34 0.14 8.27
CA GLU A 40 19.68 -0.06 8.81
C GLU A 40 20.25 -1.46 8.49
N ASN A 41 19.40 -2.43 8.16
CA ASN A 41 19.79 -3.81 7.85
C ASN A 41 20.41 -3.93 6.46
N SER A 42 21.73 -3.98 6.39
CA SER A 42 22.48 -4.17 5.13
C SER A 42 22.29 -5.53 4.47
N ASP A 43 21.78 -6.52 5.20
CA ASP A 43 21.53 -7.88 4.69
C ASP A 43 20.11 -7.99 4.08
N TYR A 44 19.31 -6.93 4.14
CA TYR A 44 18.00 -6.88 3.51
C TYR A 44 18.11 -6.98 1.98
N LEU A 45 17.22 -7.76 1.37
CA LEU A 45 17.25 -8.08 -0.07
C LEU A 45 17.26 -6.83 -0.96
N PHE A 46 16.52 -5.80 -0.57
CA PHE A 46 16.40 -4.56 -1.32
C PHE A 46 17.14 -3.40 -0.65
N TYR A 47 18.15 -3.70 0.17
CA TYR A 47 18.96 -2.68 0.81
C TYR A 47 19.62 -1.76 -0.23
N LEU A 48 19.70 -0.47 0.09
CA LEU A 48 20.34 0.53 -0.74
C LEU A 48 21.42 1.27 0.03
N THR A 49 22.59 1.37 -0.59
CA THR A 49 23.66 2.24 -0.16
C THR A 49 23.31 3.72 -0.38
N ASP A 50 23.97 4.62 0.34
CA ASP A 50 23.81 6.06 0.14
C ASP A 50 24.07 6.50 -1.33
N GLY A 51 24.96 5.78 -2.03
CA GLY A 51 25.26 6.04 -3.45
C GLY A 51 24.12 5.64 -4.38
N GLU A 52 23.47 4.51 -4.12
CA GLU A 52 22.29 4.05 -4.87
C GLU A 52 21.09 4.97 -4.61
N ILE A 53 20.89 5.40 -3.35
CA ILE A 53 19.85 6.39 -3.02
C ILE A 53 20.12 7.72 -3.74
N ALA A 54 21.37 8.18 -3.75
CA ALA A 54 21.74 9.40 -4.48
C ALA A 54 21.48 9.27 -6.00
N SER A 55 21.71 8.08 -6.56
CA SER A 55 21.44 7.78 -7.97
C SER A 55 19.94 7.75 -8.25
N ALA A 56 19.15 7.11 -7.38
CA ALA A 56 17.70 7.09 -7.42
C ALA A 56 17.08 8.50 -7.39
N ILE A 57 17.61 9.39 -6.54
CA ILE A 57 17.20 10.80 -6.48
C ILE A 57 17.46 11.49 -7.82
N GLN A 58 18.59 11.23 -8.49
CA GLN A 58 18.88 11.82 -9.80
C GLN A 58 17.94 11.27 -10.88
N GLU A 59 17.78 9.95 -10.96
CA GLU A 59 16.91 9.28 -11.94
C GLU A 59 15.45 9.69 -11.81
N SER A 60 14.97 9.97 -10.59
CA SER A 60 13.59 10.43 -10.34
C SER A 60 13.20 11.69 -11.14
N ARG A 61 14.21 12.50 -11.52
CA ARG A 61 14.02 13.75 -12.27
C ARG A 61 14.03 13.54 -13.77
N GLU A 62 14.63 12.44 -14.23
CA GLU A 62 14.81 12.14 -15.65
C GLU A 62 13.72 11.19 -16.16
N SER A 63 13.20 10.33 -15.29
CA SER A 63 12.16 9.37 -15.66
C SER A 63 10.75 9.92 -15.48
N ILE A 64 9.97 9.86 -16.57
CA ILE A 64 8.54 10.20 -16.55
C ILE A 64 7.71 9.06 -15.94
N ARG A 65 8.19 7.81 -16.07
CA ARG A 65 7.45 6.60 -15.76
C ARG A 65 8.25 5.76 -14.77
N LEU A 66 7.85 5.82 -13.50
CA LEU A 66 8.60 5.18 -12.42
C LEU A 66 8.07 3.79 -12.05
N ILE A 67 6.77 3.54 -12.26
CA ILE A 67 6.09 2.34 -11.74
C ILE A 67 5.97 1.20 -12.75
N GLU A 68 6.24 1.43 -14.05
CA GLU A 68 5.97 0.44 -15.10
C GLU A 68 6.78 -0.84 -14.91
N ASP A 69 8.04 -0.71 -14.49
CA ASP A 69 8.94 -1.84 -14.25
C ASP A 69 8.62 -2.61 -12.95
N TYR A 70 7.67 -2.10 -12.16
CA TYR A 70 7.30 -2.67 -10.86
C TYR A 70 5.86 -3.21 -10.84
N LEU A 71 5.17 -3.22 -11.99
CA LEU A 71 3.84 -3.81 -12.13
C LEU A 71 3.91 -5.32 -11.87
N ILE A 72 2.98 -5.82 -11.06
CA ILE A 72 2.87 -7.24 -10.76
C ILE A 72 1.93 -7.88 -11.77
N GLU A 73 2.37 -8.96 -12.41
CA GLU A 73 1.55 -9.70 -13.37
C GLU A 73 0.40 -10.44 -12.68
N LEU A 74 -0.76 -10.37 -13.31
CA LEU A 74 -1.96 -11.11 -12.93
C LEU A 74 -1.84 -12.55 -13.42
N ASN A 75 -1.96 -13.53 -12.53
CA ASN A 75 -1.80 -14.95 -12.83
C ASN A 75 -3.13 -15.64 -13.24
N ASP A 76 -4.28 -15.04 -12.92
CA ASP A 76 -5.62 -15.62 -13.20
C ASP A 76 -6.58 -14.58 -13.81
N THR A 77 -7.88 -14.83 -13.70
CA THR A 77 -8.96 -13.98 -14.19
C THR A 77 -8.99 -12.70 -13.36
N GLY A 78 -8.87 -11.56 -14.03
CA GLY A 78 -8.82 -10.27 -13.36
C GLY A 78 -10.17 -9.84 -12.85
N ILE A 79 -10.16 -9.06 -11.77
CA ILE A 79 -11.30 -8.30 -11.31
C ILE A 79 -11.28 -6.95 -12.05
N PRO A 80 -12.31 -6.60 -12.86
CA PRO A 80 -12.33 -5.37 -13.66
C PRO A 80 -12.10 -4.08 -12.87
N GLU A 81 -12.45 -4.10 -11.59
CA GLU A 81 -12.32 -2.98 -10.67
C GLU A 81 -10.85 -2.72 -10.29
N ILE A 82 -9.97 -3.72 -10.38
CA ILE A 82 -8.53 -3.57 -10.13
C ILE A 82 -7.87 -3.05 -11.41
N ALA A 83 -7.40 -1.80 -11.37
CA ALA A 83 -6.75 -1.17 -12.52
C ALA A 83 -5.34 -1.75 -12.75
N PHE A 84 -4.55 -1.82 -11.67
CA PHE A 84 -3.23 -2.43 -11.66
C PHE A 84 -2.73 -2.60 -10.23
N VAL A 85 -1.72 -3.45 -10.06
CA VAL A 85 -0.99 -3.68 -8.82
C VAL A 85 0.50 -3.51 -9.10
N TYR A 86 1.24 -2.87 -8.20
CA TYR A 86 2.69 -2.76 -8.28
C TYR A 86 3.33 -2.94 -6.91
N MET A 87 4.59 -3.38 -6.89
CA MET A 87 5.41 -3.44 -5.69
C MET A 87 6.24 -2.17 -5.56
N GLU A 88 6.44 -1.68 -4.34
CA GLU A 88 7.25 -0.49 -4.08
C GLU A 88 8.52 -0.84 -3.30
N PRO A 89 9.55 -1.44 -3.94
CA PRO A 89 10.81 -1.66 -3.26
C PRO A 89 11.48 -0.33 -2.90
N PRO A 90 12.43 -0.31 -1.94
CA PRO A 90 13.13 0.90 -1.49
C PRO A 90 13.64 1.80 -2.61
N ILE A 91 14.07 1.24 -3.74
CA ILE A 91 14.55 2.03 -4.90
C ILE A 91 13.42 2.83 -5.56
N LEU A 92 12.23 2.23 -5.68
CA LEU A 92 11.06 2.92 -6.22
C LEU A 92 10.54 3.94 -5.20
N THR A 93 10.47 3.59 -3.92
CA THR A 93 10.10 4.54 -2.84
C THR A 93 11.03 5.75 -2.86
N ALA A 94 12.34 5.54 -2.95
CA ALA A 94 13.33 6.63 -3.05
C ALA A 94 13.07 7.53 -4.27
N LYS A 95 12.77 6.95 -5.44
CA LYS A 95 12.44 7.70 -6.66
C LYS A 95 11.14 8.50 -6.50
N LEU A 96 10.08 7.87 -6.00
CA LEU A 96 8.76 8.49 -5.82
C LEU A 96 8.82 9.62 -4.80
N GLU A 97 9.51 9.42 -3.69
CA GLU A 97 9.62 10.41 -2.62
C GLU A 97 10.50 11.59 -3.04
N ALA A 98 11.64 11.33 -3.70
CA ALA A 98 12.47 12.39 -4.28
C ALA A 98 11.69 13.24 -5.28
N ARG A 99 10.87 12.60 -6.13
CA ARG A 99 10.00 13.30 -7.08
C ARG A 99 8.92 14.10 -6.36
N ARG A 100 8.26 13.52 -5.36
CA ARG A 100 7.25 14.22 -4.54
C ARG A 100 7.83 15.49 -3.94
N ILE A 101 9.03 15.41 -3.35
CA ILE A 101 9.73 16.55 -2.75
C ILE A 101 10.06 17.61 -3.81
N SER A 102 10.54 17.18 -4.98
CA SER A 102 10.85 18.09 -6.09
C SER A 102 9.61 18.82 -6.60
N ASP A 103 8.51 18.08 -6.83
CA ASP A 103 7.27 18.63 -7.37
C ASP A 103 6.56 19.55 -6.36
N HIS A 104 6.58 19.23 -5.06
CA HIS A 104 5.87 20.00 -4.04
C HIS A 104 6.69 21.16 -3.46
N PHE A 105 8.01 21.00 -3.32
CA PHE A 105 8.87 21.99 -2.66
C PHE A 105 9.88 22.65 -3.60
N GLY A 106 10.02 22.19 -4.84
CA GLY A 106 10.92 22.77 -5.84
C GLY A 106 12.41 22.59 -5.51
N ARG A 107 12.77 21.59 -4.70
CA ARG A 107 14.15 21.31 -4.28
C ARG A 107 14.53 19.84 -4.47
N THR A 108 15.83 19.57 -4.44
CA THR A 108 16.37 18.20 -4.41
C THR A 108 16.31 17.66 -2.98
N ALA A 109 15.81 16.44 -2.83
CA ALA A 109 15.84 15.72 -1.57
C ALA A 109 17.28 15.34 -1.19
N SER A 110 17.56 15.23 0.10
CA SER A 110 18.85 14.71 0.59
C SER A 110 18.76 13.20 0.87
N VAL A 111 19.89 12.49 0.80
CA VAL A 111 19.91 11.04 1.12
C VAL A 111 19.34 10.74 2.52
N PRO A 112 19.70 11.47 3.60
CA PRO A 112 19.13 11.23 4.92
C PRO A 112 17.60 11.40 4.95
N GLU A 113 17.08 12.43 4.28
CA GLU A 113 15.65 12.68 4.20
C GLU A 113 14.90 11.55 3.47
N ILE A 114 15.47 10.99 2.41
CA ILE A 114 14.87 9.83 1.73
C ILE A 114 14.92 8.59 2.61
N LYS A 115 16.03 8.36 3.32
CA LYS A 115 16.19 7.20 4.22
C LYS A 115 15.14 7.15 5.33
N GLU A 116 14.67 8.30 5.82
CA GLU A 116 13.59 8.38 6.82
C GLU A 116 12.27 7.76 6.33
N GLY A 117 12.06 7.66 5.01
CA GLY A 117 10.88 7.04 4.42
C GLY A 117 11.06 5.60 3.93
N LEU A 118 12.24 5.01 4.10
CA LEU A 118 12.52 3.63 3.67
C LEU A 118 12.27 2.64 4.82
N SER A 119 11.98 1.39 4.45
CA SER A 119 11.83 0.28 5.40
C SER A 119 12.65 -0.93 4.96
N ASP A 120 13.35 -1.55 5.91
CA ASP A 120 13.98 -2.85 5.77
C ASP A 120 13.13 -4.00 6.35
N ARG A 121 12.02 -3.66 6.99
CA ARG A 121 11.06 -4.61 7.55
C ARG A 121 9.80 -4.75 6.71
N TYR A 122 9.28 -3.65 6.18
CA TYR A 122 8.01 -3.64 5.46
C TYR A 122 8.21 -3.39 3.98
N LEU A 123 7.62 -4.24 3.14
CA LEU A 123 7.61 -4.07 1.69
C LEU A 123 6.20 -3.70 1.20
N PRO A 124 5.99 -2.48 0.68
CA PRO A 124 4.70 -2.08 0.17
C PRO A 124 4.33 -2.75 -1.15
N VAL A 125 3.08 -3.20 -1.24
CA VAL A 125 2.38 -3.56 -2.48
C VAL A 125 1.14 -2.69 -2.60
N ILE A 126 0.98 -2.04 -3.74
CA ILE A 126 -0.06 -1.03 -3.93
C ILE A 126 -1.03 -1.50 -5.02
N GLY A 127 -2.30 -1.66 -4.64
CA GLY A 127 -3.41 -1.90 -5.55
C GLY A 127 -4.13 -0.60 -5.89
N ARG A 128 -4.32 -0.32 -7.18
CA ARG A 128 -5.15 0.80 -7.66
C ARG A 128 -6.49 0.28 -8.16
N PHE A 129 -7.56 0.90 -7.67
CA PHE A 129 -8.93 0.49 -7.96
C PHE A 129 -9.67 1.58 -8.73
N THR A 130 -10.40 1.17 -9.75
CA THR A 130 -11.35 2.04 -10.46
C THR A 130 -12.58 2.26 -9.58
N GLY A 131 -13.20 3.43 -9.66
CA GLY A 131 -14.47 3.70 -8.96
C GLY A 131 -14.42 3.74 -7.44
N ASN A 132 -13.23 3.81 -6.83
CA ASN A 132 -13.02 3.81 -5.37
C ASN A 132 -13.43 2.50 -4.67
N HIS A 133 -13.27 1.37 -5.34
CA HIS A 133 -13.72 0.07 -4.82
C HIS A 133 -12.75 -0.63 -3.84
N ALA A 134 -11.64 -0.03 -3.41
CA ALA A 134 -10.68 -0.72 -2.51
C ALA A 134 -11.31 -1.26 -1.22
N PHE A 135 -12.37 -0.62 -0.71
CA PHE A 135 -13.06 -1.03 0.53
C PHE A 135 -13.88 -2.31 0.43
N VAL A 136 -14.20 -2.79 -0.78
CA VAL A 136 -14.99 -4.01 -0.97
C VAL A 136 -14.12 -5.23 -1.29
N PHE A 137 -12.80 -5.06 -1.30
CA PHE A 137 -11.84 -6.13 -1.55
C PHE A 137 -11.02 -6.41 -0.31
N ASP A 138 -10.88 -7.70 -0.01
CA ASP A 138 -9.96 -8.22 0.99
C ASP A 138 -8.76 -8.86 0.30
N VAL A 139 -7.69 -9.04 1.08
CA VAL A 139 -6.41 -9.57 0.61
C VAL A 139 -5.99 -10.71 1.51
N SER A 140 -5.44 -11.78 0.93
CA SER A 140 -4.66 -12.79 1.64
C SER A 140 -3.29 -12.98 0.99
N LEU A 141 -2.28 -13.18 1.83
CA LEU A 141 -0.90 -13.40 1.39
C LEU A 141 -0.40 -14.75 1.88
N HIS A 142 0.18 -15.53 0.98
CA HIS A 142 0.76 -16.82 1.32
C HIS A 142 1.94 -17.20 0.43
N GLN A 143 2.82 -18.04 0.95
CA GLN A 143 3.88 -18.70 0.18
C GLN A 143 3.58 -20.18 0.01
N GLU A 144 3.79 -20.69 -1.20
CA GLU A 144 3.61 -22.10 -1.55
C GLU A 144 5.01 -22.76 -1.65
N THR A 145 5.29 -23.74 -0.79
CA THR A 145 6.53 -24.54 -0.84
C THR A 145 6.30 -25.84 -1.59
N ASP A 146 7.37 -26.48 -2.10
CA ASP A 146 7.35 -27.80 -2.75
C ASP A 146 6.93 -28.90 -1.73
N GLY A 147 5.63 -28.93 -1.39
CA GLY A 147 5.06 -29.71 -0.30
C GLY A 147 3.59 -29.42 0.07
N GLU A 148 2.92 -28.46 -0.60
CA GLU A 148 1.50 -28.04 -0.40
C GLU A 148 1.19 -27.27 0.91
N ASP A 149 2.15 -27.09 1.82
CA ASP A 149 1.91 -26.30 3.03
C ASP A 149 1.89 -24.80 2.72
N LEU A 150 0.69 -24.22 2.76
CA LEU A 150 0.45 -22.77 2.68
C LEU A 150 0.99 -22.09 3.94
N HIS A 151 1.98 -21.22 3.76
CA HIS A 151 2.49 -20.38 4.84
C HIS A 151 1.87 -18.99 4.73
N GLU A 152 0.99 -18.64 5.67
CA GLU A 152 0.41 -17.30 5.76
C GLU A 152 1.50 -16.28 6.12
N VAL A 153 1.51 -15.18 5.39
CA VAL A 153 2.46 -14.08 5.57
C VAL A 153 1.78 -12.97 6.36
N GLN A 154 2.49 -12.38 7.32
CA GLN A 154 1.96 -11.25 8.08
C GLN A 154 2.02 -9.98 7.24
N PHE A 155 0.95 -9.21 7.28
CA PHE A 155 0.88 -7.91 6.62
C PHE A 155 -0.06 -6.97 7.35
N TYR A 156 0.09 -5.69 7.02
CA TYR A 156 -0.84 -4.63 7.39
C TYR A 156 -1.47 -4.08 6.12
N GLU A 157 -2.71 -3.59 6.19
CA GLU A 157 -3.33 -2.93 5.04
C GLU A 157 -4.00 -1.61 5.42
N GLU A 158 -4.02 -0.70 4.46
CA GLU A 158 -4.71 0.58 4.58
C GLU A 158 -5.34 0.96 3.25
N ASN A 159 -6.56 1.49 3.32
CA ASN A 159 -7.24 2.09 2.19
C ASN A 159 -7.02 3.60 2.21
N SER A 160 -6.53 4.16 1.10
CA SER A 160 -6.29 5.60 0.96
C SER A 160 -6.92 6.16 -0.32
N GLY A 161 -6.81 7.49 -0.51
CA GLY A 161 -7.38 8.17 -1.69
C GLY A 161 -8.89 8.03 -1.81
N GLY A 162 -9.61 7.88 -0.69
CA GLY A 162 -11.07 7.69 -0.68
C GLY A 162 -11.52 6.33 -1.23
N GLY A 163 -10.66 5.30 -1.16
CA GLY A 163 -10.94 3.95 -1.68
C GLY A 163 -10.37 3.68 -3.06
N ALA A 164 -9.59 4.60 -3.62
CA ALA A 164 -8.92 4.41 -4.91
C ALA A 164 -7.65 3.57 -4.80
N VAL A 165 -7.11 3.41 -3.59
CA VAL A 165 -5.83 2.78 -3.32
C VAL A 165 -5.94 1.87 -2.10
N LYS A 166 -5.44 0.65 -2.23
CA LYS A 166 -5.11 -0.22 -1.09
C LYS A 166 -3.60 -0.37 -1.02
N THR A 167 -3.02 -0.06 0.13
CA THR A 167 -1.61 -0.28 0.44
C THR A 167 -1.52 -1.51 1.33
N ILE A 168 -0.70 -2.48 0.95
CA ILE A 168 -0.41 -3.68 1.72
C ILE A 168 1.06 -3.60 2.13
N LEU A 169 1.35 -3.62 3.42
CA LEU A 169 2.71 -3.64 3.97
C LEU A 169 3.05 -5.07 4.40
N ILE A 170 3.86 -5.74 3.60
CA ILE A 170 4.29 -7.12 3.85
C ILE A 170 5.39 -7.10 4.92
N ASP A 171 5.24 -7.86 6.01
CA ASP A 171 6.32 -8.03 7.00
C ASP A 171 7.35 -9.04 6.49
N MET A 172 8.48 -8.51 6.02
CA MET A 172 9.57 -9.28 5.40
C MET A 172 10.29 -10.20 6.39
N GLU A 173 10.10 -10.04 7.71
CA GLU A 173 10.61 -11.01 8.69
C GLU A 173 9.89 -12.37 8.60
N THR A 174 8.68 -12.39 8.03
CA THR A 174 7.86 -13.60 7.89
C THR A 174 7.93 -14.23 6.50
N VAL A 175 8.66 -13.61 5.58
CA VAL A 175 8.75 -13.99 4.17
C VAL A 175 10.09 -14.63 3.86
N ASP A 176 10.08 -15.77 3.18
CA ASP A 176 11.28 -16.30 2.52
C ASP A 176 11.37 -15.72 1.09
N PRO A 177 12.30 -14.80 0.79
CA PRO A 177 12.38 -14.17 -0.53
C PRO A 177 12.76 -15.11 -1.67
N SER A 178 13.25 -16.32 -1.35
CA SER A 178 13.56 -17.34 -2.37
C SER A 178 12.32 -18.07 -2.89
N ILE A 179 11.17 -17.87 -2.23
CA ILE A 179 9.89 -18.50 -2.57
C ILE A 179 8.92 -17.42 -3.08
N PRO A 180 8.21 -17.67 -4.20
CA PRO A 180 7.21 -16.72 -4.69
C PRO A 180 6.14 -16.44 -3.65
N LEU A 181 5.77 -15.16 -3.51
CA LEU A 181 4.63 -14.74 -2.71
C LEU A 181 3.39 -14.66 -3.59
N TYR A 182 2.28 -15.24 -3.13
CA TYR A 182 0.99 -15.12 -3.78
C TYR A 182 0.11 -14.14 -3.01
N MET A 183 -0.48 -13.21 -3.75
CA MET A 183 -1.46 -12.27 -3.24
C MET A 183 -2.80 -12.55 -3.90
N ASP A 184 -3.75 -13.01 -3.12
CA ASP A 184 -5.13 -13.20 -3.54
C ASP A 184 -5.96 -12.00 -3.12
N VAL A 185 -6.63 -11.37 -4.07
CA VAL A 185 -7.57 -10.27 -3.85
C VAL A 185 -8.97 -10.78 -4.18
N PHE A 186 -9.90 -10.67 -3.25
CA PHE A 186 -11.26 -11.19 -3.43
C PHE A 186 -12.33 -10.19 -3.00
N ASP A 187 -13.47 -10.20 -3.69
CA ASP A 187 -14.62 -9.37 -3.32
C ASP A 187 -15.28 -9.95 -2.06
N VAL A 188 -15.45 -9.12 -1.03
CA VAL A 188 -16.08 -9.52 0.24
C VAL A 188 -17.55 -9.94 0.04
N SER A 189 -18.21 -9.39 -0.98
CA SER A 189 -19.59 -9.69 -1.33
C SER A 189 -19.74 -10.95 -2.20
N ASP A 190 -18.71 -11.28 -3.00
CA ASP A 190 -18.67 -12.46 -3.85
C ASP A 190 -17.26 -13.09 -3.87
N PRO A 191 -16.95 -14.00 -2.93
CA PRO A 191 -15.63 -14.63 -2.82
C PRO A 191 -15.25 -15.50 -4.04
N ALA A 192 -16.17 -15.76 -4.97
CA ALA A 192 -15.84 -16.44 -6.23
C ALA A 192 -15.11 -15.54 -7.23
N LEU A 193 -15.18 -14.21 -7.04
CA LEU A 193 -14.40 -13.23 -7.78
C LEU A 193 -13.06 -13.04 -7.08
N THR A 194 -12.04 -13.73 -7.58
CA THR A 194 -10.67 -13.67 -7.05
C THR A 194 -9.70 -13.30 -8.17
N ALA A 195 -8.80 -12.37 -7.87
CA ALA A 195 -7.63 -12.08 -8.68
C ALA A 195 -6.38 -12.52 -7.91
N ARG A 196 -5.58 -13.40 -8.53
CA ARG A 196 -4.32 -13.87 -7.96
C ARG A 196 -3.13 -13.20 -8.63
N TYR A 197 -2.24 -12.65 -7.83
CA TYR A 197 -0.97 -12.06 -8.25
C TYR A 197 0.18 -12.90 -7.72
N ARG A 198 1.22 -13.07 -8.54
CA ARG A 198 2.45 -13.78 -8.16
C ARG A 198 3.59 -12.76 -8.10
N ILE A 199 4.27 -12.70 -6.95
CA ILE A 199 5.36 -11.80 -6.68
C ILE A 199 6.64 -12.64 -6.58
N ASP A 200 7.47 -12.56 -7.62
CA ASP A 200 8.81 -13.13 -7.63
C ASP A 200 9.81 -12.02 -7.25
N PHE A 201 10.29 -12.01 -6.00
CA PHE A 201 11.11 -10.92 -5.46
C PHE A 201 12.39 -10.64 -6.26
N GLU A 202 12.98 -11.66 -6.88
CA GLU A 202 14.15 -11.53 -7.76
C GLU A 202 13.91 -10.60 -8.95
N THR A 203 12.67 -10.53 -9.46
CA THR A 203 12.31 -9.68 -10.61
C THR A 203 12.46 -8.19 -10.30
N PHE A 204 12.40 -7.83 -9.03
CA PHE A 204 12.42 -6.44 -8.57
C PHE A 204 13.72 -6.05 -7.89
N GLN A 205 14.68 -6.98 -7.78
CA GLN A 205 16.04 -6.66 -7.38
C GLN A 205 16.67 -5.88 -8.53
N THR A 206 17.05 -4.64 -8.28
CA THR A 206 17.87 -3.89 -9.23
C THR A 206 19.25 -4.53 -9.27
N HIS A 207 19.52 -5.33 -10.30
CA HIS A 207 20.87 -5.65 -10.73
C HIS A 207 21.19 -4.77 -11.93
N ASP A 208 22.16 -3.88 -11.74
CA ASP A 208 22.90 -3.26 -12.84
C ASP A 208 23.56 -4.33 -13.73
#